data_AF-A0A6N7FC10-F1
#
_entry.id   AF-A0A6N7FC10-F1
#
_cell.length_a   1.000
_cell.length_b   1.000
_cell.length_c   1.000
_cell.angle_alpha   90.00
_cell.angle_beta   90.00
_cell.angle_gamma   90.00
#
_symmetry.space_group_name_H-M   'P 1'
#
loop_
_entity.id
_entity.type
_entity.pdbx_description
1 polymer ?
#
loop_
_entity_poly.entity_id
_entity_poly.type
_entity_poly.pdbx_seq_one_letter_code
_entity_poly.pdbx_strand_id
1 'polypeptide(L)'
;VVALTLDVSGLQANPALKDAAEFERIEGTLNTKLDVKTRGRSQREMVQALNGSGRLNFADGAIRGINIGAIIRNVREGNFDPKARDKQKTDFTELSGTFRITDGILRNADLALLSPLLRVTGKGTVDLPKKTLDYRIQPKLATTAQGQGGKTDVAGISVPVIVSGPWDNLSYRPDLAGAVEGVPAEALDRLKEMVPDVGKSDGSSDSGKSGSSPADTLKKLFGR
;
A
#
# COMPACT_ATOMS: atom_id res chain seq x y z
N VAL A 1 -0.55 9.55 -34.42
CA VAL A 1 -0.10 8.60 -33.36
C VAL A 1 1.33 9.01 -33.01
N VAL A 2 1.65 9.08 -31.73
CA VAL A 2 2.99 9.43 -31.22
C VAL A 2 3.52 8.23 -30.45
N ALA A 3 4.77 7.86 -30.68
CA ALA A 3 5.47 6.81 -29.95
C ALA A 3 6.71 7.40 -29.28
N LEU A 4 7.01 6.94 -28.07
CA LEU A 4 8.14 7.38 -27.28
C LEU A 4 8.77 6.16 -26.60
N THR A 5 10.05 5.94 -26.89
CA THR A 5 10.91 5.05 -26.11
C THR A 5 11.89 5.93 -25.35
N LEU A 6 11.94 5.76 -24.03
CA LEU A 6 12.74 6.57 -23.13
C LEU A 6 13.57 5.65 -22.23
N ASP A 7 14.87 5.92 -22.13
CA ASP A 7 15.78 5.28 -21.20
C ASP A 7 16.50 6.39 -20.44
N VAL A 8 16.17 6.54 -19.16
CA VAL A 8 16.66 7.63 -18.31
C VAL A 8 17.28 7.03 -17.06
N SER A 9 18.46 7.53 -16.73
CA SER A 9 19.19 7.18 -15.51
C SER A 9 19.56 8.45 -14.75
N GLY A 10 19.45 8.42 -13.42
CA GLY A 10 19.91 9.51 -12.57
C GLY A 10 18.99 10.74 -12.51
N LEU A 11 17.74 10.64 -12.95
CA LEU A 11 16.81 11.77 -12.96
C LEU A 11 16.32 12.09 -11.55
N GLN A 12 16.38 13.35 -11.14
CA GLN A 12 15.80 13.77 -9.86
C GLN A 12 14.26 13.69 -9.94
N ALA A 13 13.69 12.76 -9.18
CA ALA A 13 12.28 12.37 -9.30
C ALA A 13 11.32 13.53 -9.00
N ASN A 14 11.52 14.19 -7.85
CA ASN A 14 10.59 15.19 -7.36
C ASN A 14 10.38 16.38 -8.33
N PRO A 15 11.42 17.10 -8.79
CA PRO A 15 11.23 18.18 -9.74
C PRO A 15 10.65 17.69 -11.08
N ALA A 16 11.10 16.53 -11.58
CA ALA A 16 10.59 16.00 -12.84
C ALA A 16 9.10 15.62 -12.78
N LEU A 17 8.66 15.01 -11.69
CA LEU A 17 7.26 14.60 -11.50
C LEU A 17 6.34 15.79 -11.17
N LYS A 18 6.88 16.81 -10.48
CA LYS A 18 6.20 18.09 -10.27
C LYS A 18 5.86 18.74 -11.61
N ASP A 19 6.85 18.89 -12.48
CA ASP A 19 6.67 19.57 -13.76
C ASP A 19 5.82 18.77 -14.75
N ALA A 20 5.94 17.44 -14.72
CA ALA A 20 5.23 16.57 -15.67
C ALA A 20 3.78 16.26 -15.28
N ALA A 21 3.48 16.15 -13.98
CA ALA A 21 2.22 15.58 -13.49
C ALA A 21 1.64 16.29 -12.26
N GLU A 22 2.27 17.38 -11.78
CA GLU A 22 1.93 18.04 -10.51
C GLU A 22 2.01 17.07 -9.32
N PHE A 23 2.95 16.12 -9.39
CA PHE A 23 3.11 15.08 -8.39
C PHE A 23 4.41 15.25 -7.61
N GLU A 24 4.27 15.68 -6.34
CA GLU A 24 5.42 16.05 -5.48
C GLU A 24 5.66 15.04 -4.36
N ARG A 25 4.98 13.89 -4.36
CA ARG A 25 4.98 12.97 -3.21
C ARG A 25 6.14 11.98 -3.18
N ILE A 26 6.91 11.85 -4.26
CA ILE A 26 8.07 10.94 -4.30
C ILE A 26 9.34 11.76 -4.50
N GLU A 27 10.35 11.42 -3.70
CA GLU A 27 11.71 11.92 -3.78
C GLU A 27 12.67 10.78 -4.12
N GLY A 28 13.86 11.13 -4.58
CA GLY A 28 14.94 10.19 -4.89
C GLY A 28 15.39 10.27 -6.34
N THR A 29 16.26 9.34 -6.70
CA THR A 29 16.86 9.26 -8.04
C THR A 29 16.13 8.23 -8.88
N LEU A 30 15.44 8.67 -9.92
CA LEU A 30 14.68 7.83 -10.86
C LEU A 30 15.57 7.31 -11.99
N ASN A 31 15.56 5.98 -12.11
CA ASN A 31 16.01 5.23 -13.27
C ASN A 31 14.80 4.56 -13.90
N THR A 32 14.52 4.83 -15.17
CA THR A 32 13.31 4.34 -15.83
C THR A 32 13.56 3.96 -17.27
N LYS A 33 12.86 2.92 -17.72
CA LYS A 33 12.71 2.58 -19.13
C LYS A 33 11.23 2.55 -19.46
N LEU A 34 10.81 3.32 -20.46
CA LEU A 34 9.44 3.37 -20.93
C LEU A 34 9.39 3.12 -22.43
N ASP A 35 8.40 2.36 -22.87
CA ASP A 35 7.99 2.25 -24.26
C ASP A 35 6.48 2.48 -24.31
N VAL A 36 6.09 3.64 -24.83
CA VAL A 36 4.70 4.10 -24.83
C VAL A 36 4.30 4.65 -26.18
N LYS A 37 3.01 4.49 -26.49
CA LYS A 37 2.36 5.06 -27.66
C LYS A 37 1.07 5.72 -27.26
N THR A 38 0.71 6.78 -27.97
CA THR A 38 -0.53 7.51 -27.74
C THR A 38 -1.05 8.16 -29.01
N ARG A 39 -2.26 8.71 -28.95
CA ARG A 39 -2.93 9.50 -29.98
C ARG A 39 -3.83 10.53 -29.32
N GLY A 40 -3.96 11.70 -29.91
CA GLY A 40 -4.83 12.75 -29.40
C GLY A 40 -4.44 14.11 -29.95
N ARG A 41 -5.38 15.04 -29.90
CA ARG A 41 -5.19 16.45 -30.26
C ARG A 41 -4.97 17.35 -29.05
N SER A 42 -5.17 16.81 -27.85
CA SER A 42 -4.95 17.47 -26.56
C SER A 42 -4.15 16.57 -25.61
N GLN A 43 -3.51 17.16 -24.59
CA GLN A 43 -2.81 16.38 -23.55
C GLN A 43 -3.74 15.38 -22.86
N ARG A 44 -4.98 15.79 -22.58
CA ARG A 44 -5.99 14.91 -21.99
C ARG A 44 -6.29 13.70 -22.85
N GLU A 45 -6.52 13.89 -24.15
CA GLU A 45 -6.75 12.78 -25.10
C GLU A 45 -5.52 11.86 -25.18
N MET A 46 -4.31 12.44 -25.18
CA MET A 46 -3.08 11.65 -25.21
C MET A 46 -2.88 10.83 -23.93
N VAL A 47 -3.21 11.34 -22.75
CA VAL A 47 -3.13 10.57 -21.51
C VAL A 47 -4.17 9.44 -21.50
N GLN A 48 -5.39 9.72 -21.98
CA GLN A 48 -6.47 8.73 -22.08
C GLN A 48 -6.19 7.61 -23.10
N ALA A 49 -5.49 7.91 -24.19
CA ALA A 49 -5.17 6.91 -25.20
C ALA A 49 -3.78 6.27 -25.00
N LEU A 50 -3.13 6.54 -23.86
CA LEU A 50 -1.78 6.06 -23.59
C LEU A 50 -1.77 4.54 -23.44
N ASN A 51 -0.89 3.88 -24.18
CA ASN A 51 -0.69 2.45 -24.18
C ASN A 51 0.80 2.14 -24.14
N GLY A 52 1.22 1.09 -23.44
CA GLY A 52 2.63 0.72 -23.40
C GLY A 52 3.05 0.00 -22.13
N SER A 53 4.34 0.03 -21.84
CA SER A 53 4.89 -0.58 -20.63
C SER A 53 6.17 0.12 -20.20
N GLY A 54 6.59 -0.16 -18.98
CA GLY A 54 7.84 0.35 -18.48
C GLY A 54 8.24 -0.26 -17.16
N ARG A 55 9.40 0.18 -16.68
CA ARG A 55 9.93 -0.14 -15.37
C ARG A 55 10.47 1.11 -14.73
N LEU A 56 10.24 1.23 -13.43
CA LEU A 56 10.75 2.30 -12.59
C LEU A 56 11.61 1.71 -11.49
N ASN A 57 12.66 2.44 -11.13
CA ASN A 57 13.48 2.20 -9.96
C ASN A 57 13.88 3.58 -9.42
N PHE A 58 13.43 3.88 -8.21
CA PHE A 58 13.86 5.03 -7.45
C PHE A 58 14.91 4.55 -6.44
N ALA A 59 16.06 5.19 -6.41
CA ALA A 59 17.10 4.98 -5.41
C ALA A 59 17.13 6.13 -4.41
N ASP A 60 17.41 5.82 -3.15
CA ASP A 60 17.70 6.76 -2.06
C ASP A 60 16.67 7.90 -1.98
N GLY A 61 15.45 7.55 -1.57
CA GLY A 61 14.30 8.43 -1.66
C GLY A 61 13.35 8.37 -0.48
N ALA A 62 12.26 9.13 -0.59
CA ALA A 62 11.22 9.17 0.41
C ALA A 62 9.84 9.35 -0.23
N ILE A 63 8.82 8.76 0.39
CA ILE A 63 7.42 9.03 0.08
C ILE A 63 6.89 10.04 1.10
N ARG A 64 6.42 11.21 0.63
CA ARG A 64 5.83 12.28 1.45
C ARG A 64 4.36 12.01 1.74
N GLY A 65 3.91 12.39 2.93
CA GLY A 65 2.51 12.31 3.34
C GLY A 65 2.07 10.94 3.85
N ILE A 66 3.04 10.07 4.21
CA ILE A 66 2.80 8.78 4.87
C ILE A 66 4.06 8.29 5.60
N ASN A 67 3.92 7.81 6.84
CA ASN A 67 4.92 6.96 7.49
C ASN A 67 4.33 5.57 7.69
N ILE A 68 4.68 4.66 6.78
CA ILE A 68 4.20 3.27 6.80
C ILE A 68 4.65 2.57 8.09
N GLY A 69 5.84 2.88 8.61
CA GLY A 69 6.33 2.35 9.87
C GLY A 69 5.47 2.75 11.07
N ALA A 70 5.03 4.01 11.12
CA ALA A 70 4.12 4.50 12.15
C ALA A 70 2.75 3.82 12.05
N ILE A 71 2.20 3.65 10.84
CA ILE A 71 0.94 2.92 10.64
C ILE A 71 1.03 1.50 11.19
N ILE A 72 2.10 0.76 10.88
CA ILE A 72 2.29 -0.61 11.39
C ILE A 72 2.36 -0.64 12.91
N ARG A 73 3.07 0.32 13.53
CA ARG A 73 3.20 0.42 14.98
C ARG A 73 1.84 0.71 15.63
N ASN A 74 1.13 1.70 15.12
CA ASN A 74 -0.21 2.10 15.55
C ASN A 74 -1.21 0.93 15.47
N VAL A 75 -1.19 0.16 14.37
CA VAL A 75 -2.00 -1.05 14.20
C VAL A 75 -1.67 -2.09 15.28
N ARG A 76 -0.38 -2.31 15.59
CA ARG A 76 0.05 -3.25 16.64
C ARG A 76 -0.37 -2.80 18.04
N GLU A 77 -0.38 -1.50 18.28
CA GLU A 77 -0.78 -0.90 19.55
C GLU A 77 -2.31 -0.74 19.69
N GLY A 78 -3.09 -1.14 18.66
CA GLY A 78 -4.54 -0.99 18.64
C GLY A 78 -5.02 0.47 18.53
N ASN A 79 -4.11 1.39 18.25
CA ASN A 79 -4.38 2.83 18.22
C ASN A 79 -4.42 3.33 16.77
N PHE A 80 -5.62 3.29 16.17
CA PHE A 80 -5.82 3.83 14.83
C PHE A 80 -6.08 5.33 14.91
N ASP A 81 -5.01 6.14 14.85
CA ASP A 81 -5.15 7.58 14.59
C ASP A 81 -5.06 7.88 13.07
N PRO A 82 -6.19 8.07 12.36
CA PRO A 82 -6.20 8.44 10.96
C PRO A 82 -5.65 9.86 10.71
N LYS A 83 -5.41 10.67 11.75
CA LYS A 83 -4.92 12.06 11.67
C LYS A 83 -3.40 12.19 11.83
N ALA A 84 -2.65 11.10 11.99
CA ALA A 84 -1.17 11.12 12.00
C ALA A 84 -0.53 11.44 10.62
N ARG A 85 -1.16 12.30 9.81
CA ARG A 85 -0.89 12.51 8.37
C ARG A 85 0.05 13.67 8.09
N ASP A 86 0.08 14.68 8.94
CA ASP A 86 0.75 15.92 8.60
C ASP A 86 2.21 15.91 9.11
N LYS A 87 3.14 15.88 8.15
CA LYS A 87 4.62 15.83 8.26
C LYS A 87 5.28 14.44 8.24
N GLN A 88 4.54 13.39 7.93
CA GLN A 88 5.10 12.04 7.92
C GLN A 88 5.67 11.64 6.54
N LYS A 89 6.86 11.06 6.53
CA LYS A 89 7.50 10.48 5.34
C LYS A 89 7.93 9.03 5.59
N THR A 90 8.04 8.26 4.52
CA THR A 90 8.60 6.91 4.54
C THR A 90 9.86 6.89 3.69
N ASP A 91 11.01 6.83 4.36
CA ASP A 91 12.32 6.73 3.69
C ASP A 91 12.53 5.31 3.15
N PHE A 92 13.17 5.23 1.97
CA PHE A 92 13.49 3.98 1.28
C PHE A 92 14.87 4.06 0.63
N THR A 93 15.55 2.92 0.56
CA THR A 93 16.77 2.75 -0.26
C THR A 93 16.40 2.45 -1.71
N GLU A 94 15.30 1.73 -1.92
CA GLU A 94 14.80 1.42 -3.26
C GLU A 94 13.27 1.40 -3.29
N LEU A 95 12.68 1.95 -4.35
CA LEU A 95 11.29 1.75 -4.75
C LEU A 95 11.26 1.34 -6.23
N SER A 96 10.81 0.13 -6.54
CA SER A 96 10.85 -0.41 -7.89
C SER A 96 9.55 -1.11 -8.30
N GLY A 97 9.38 -1.31 -9.60
CA GLY A 97 8.24 -2.01 -10.16
C GLY A 97 8.17 -1.93 -11.68
N THR A 98 7.44 -2.86 -12.28
CA THR A 98 7.07 -2.85 -13.69
C THR A 98 5.61 -2.49 -13.86
N PHE A 99 5.26 -1.95 -15.03
CA PHE A 99 3.87 -1.61 -15.30
C PHE A 99 3.51 -1.78 -16.76
N ARG A 100 2.22 -1.99 -17.00
CA ARG A 100 1.58 -1.91 -18.32
C ARG A 100 0.51 -0.84 -18.29
N ILE A 101 0.42 -0.06 -19.36
CA ILE A 101 -0.60 0.96 -19.55
C ILE A 101 -1.52 0.51 -20.68
N THR A 102 -2.81 0.54 -20.41
CA THR A 102 -3.86 0.31 -21.41
C THR A 102 -4.90 1.40 -21.28
N ASP A 103 -5.06 2.19 -22.34
CA ASP A 103 -6.00 3.31 -22.41
C ASP A 103 -5.95 4.22 -21.16
N GLY A 104 -4.72 4.66 -20.84
CA GLY A 104 -4.46 5.55 -19.71
C GLY A 104 -4.55 4.90 -18.33
N ILE A 105 -4.86 3.62 -18.23
CA ILE A 105 -4.88 2.86 -16.97
C ILE A 105 -3.57 2.09 -16.84
N LEU A 106 -2.75 2.49 -15.88
CA LEU A 106 -1.51 1.80 -15.53
C LEU A 106 -1.82 0.70 -14.52
N ARG A 107 -1.31 -0.50 -14.78
CA ARG A 107 -1.37 -1.67 -13.88
C ARG A 107 0.03 -2.07 -13.48
N ASN A 108 0.24 -2.28 -12.18
CA ASN A 108 1.48 -2.77 -11.59
C ASN A 108 1.18 -3.99 -10.70
N ALA A 109 2.03 -5.01 -10.77
CA ALA A 109 1.83 -6.27 -10.06
C ALA A 109 2.96 -6.62 -9.10
N ASP A 110 4.05 -5.85 -9.13
CA ASP A 110 5.34 -6.19 -8.53
C ASP A 110 6.00 -4.96 -7.87
N LEU A 111 5.20 -4.01 -7.34
CA LEU A 111 5.74 -2.92 -6.56
C LEU A 111 6.58 -3.48 -5.41
N ALA A 112 7.79 -2.97 -5.25
CA ALA A 112 8.67 -3.29 -4.14
C ALA A 112 9.25 -2.00 -3.56
N LEU A 113 9.24 -1.88 -2.23
CA LEU A 113 9.94 -0.83 -1.50
C LEU A 113 10.83 -1.49 -0.46
N LEU A 114 12.11 -1.10 -0.47
CA LEU A 114 13.12 -1.55 0.47
C LEU A 114 13.56 -0.36 1.32
N SER A 115 13.61 -0.58 2.63
CA SER A 115 14.01 0.37 3.66
C SER A 115 14.79 -0.40 4.73
N PRO A 116 15.69 0.24 5.50
CA PRO A 116 16.49 -0.45 6.52
C PRO A 116 15.66 -1.28 7.51
N LEU A 117 14.45 -0.82 7.84
CA LEU A 117 13.57 -1.44 8.83
C LEU A 117 12.29 -2.04 8.21
N LEU A 118 12.06 -1.84 6.91
CA LEU A 118 10.77 -2.11 6.27
C LEU A 118 10.98 -2.66 4.86
N ARG A 119 10.20 -3.70 4.54
CA ARG A 119 10.01 -4.20 3.18
C ARG A 119 8.53 -4.08 2.85
N VAL A 120 8.20 -3.52 1.70
CA VAL A 120 6.80 -3.43 1.25
C VAL A 120 6.70 -4.03 -0.13
N THR A 121 5.74 -4.92 -0.33
CA THR A 121 5.34 -5.37 -1.67
C THR A 121 3.95 -4.85 -1.98
N GLY A 122 3.62 -4.62 -3.24
CA GLY A 122 2.31 -4.13 -3.61
C GLY A 122 1.90 -4.43 -5.03
N LYS A 123 0.60 -4.26 -5.28
CA LYS A 123 0.01 -4.33 -6.61
C LYS A 123 -1.19 -3.41 -6.66
N GLY A 124 -1.48 -2.89 -7.84
CA GLY A 124 -2.55 -1.92 -7.98
C GLY A 124 -2.68 -1.33 -9.37
N THR A 125 -3.48 -0.27 -9.43
CA THR A 125 -3.79 0.46 -10.64
C THR A 125 -3.69 1.96 -10.40
N VAL A 126 -3.41 2.67 -11.48
CA VAL A 126 -3.37 4.12 -11.53
C VAL A 126 -4.19 4.56 -12.75
N ASP A 127 -5.24 5.36 -12.53
CA ASP A 127 -6.00 6.03 -13.59
C ASP A 127 -5.30 7.37 -13.87
N LEU A 128 -4.47 7.40 -14.90
CA LEU A 128 -3.67 8.60 -15.24
C LEU A 128 -4.56 9.79 -15.62
N PRO A 129 -5.64 9.64 -16.42
CA PRO A 129 -6.57 10.74 -16.71
C PRO A 129 -7.23 11.34 -15.47
N LYS A 130 -7.62 10.51 -14.49
CA LYS A 130 -8.28 10.97 -13.26
C LYS A 130 -7.32 11.32 -12.13
N LYS A 131 -6.02 11.05 -12.30
CA LYS A 131 -5.00 11.18 -11.25
C LYS A 131 -5.40 10.46 -9.95
N THR A 132 -5.98 9.26 -10.09
CA THR A 132 -6.35 8.42 -8.95
C THR A 132 -5.53 7.14 -8.92
N LEU A 133 -5.32 6.58 -7.74
CA LEU A 133 -4.67 5.29 -7.57
C LEU A 133 -5.52 4.39 -6.69
N ASP A 134 -5.35 3.09 -6.87
CA ASP A 134 -5.90 2.04 -6.03
C ASP A 134 -4.86 0.93 -5.92
N TYR A 135 -4.23 0.82 -4.76
CA TYR A 135 -3.15 -0.10 -4.46
C TYR A 135 -3.43 -0.87 -3.20
N ARG A 136 -3.07 -2.15 -3.22
CA ARG A 136 -2.91 -2.95 -2.01
C ARG A 136 -1.42 -3.12 -1.76
N ILE A 137 -0.96 -2.66 -0.61
CA ILE A 137 0.43 -2.82 -0.15
C ILE A 137 0.47 -3.76 1.04
N GLN A 138 1.56 -4.52 1.15
CA GLN A 138 1.81 -5.46 2.23
C GLN A 138 3.16 -5.13 2.87
N PRO A 139 3.15 -4.39 3.98
CA PRO A 139 4.37 -4.10 4.71
C PRO A 139 4.80 -5.29 5.57
N LYS A 140 6.12 -5.51 5.63
CA LYS A 140 6.80 -6.49 6.48
C LYS A 140 7.99 -5.82 7.14
N LEU A 141 8.14 -6.00 8.45
CA LEU A 141 9.33 -5.50 9.15
C LEU A 141 10.56 -6.26 8.66
N ALA A 142 11.67 -5.54 8.48
CA ALA A 142 12.94 -6.15 8.21
C ALA A 142 13.43 -6.87 9.47
N THR A 143 13.47 -8.20 9.46
CA THR A 143 14.17 -8.96 10.50
C THR A 143 15.67 -8.78 10.26
N THR A 144 16.35 -8.09 11.18
CA THR A 144 17.82 -8.08 11.21
C THR A 144 18.27 -9.44 11.70
N ALA A 145 18.45 -10.39 10.78
CA ALA A 145 19.03 -11.69 11.08
C ALA A 145 20.54 -11.56 11.24
N GLN A 146 21.01 -11.29 12.46
CA GLN A 146 22.26 -11.81 13.01
C GLN A 146 22.38 -11.41 14.50
N GLY A 147 22.15 -12.35 15.41
CA GLY A 147 22.90 -12.33 16.68
C GLY A 147 22.19 -12.51 18.02
N GLN A 148 20.87 -12.72 18.14
CA GLN A 148 20.29 -13.04 19.46
C GLN A 148 19.24 -14.14 19.35
N GLY A 149 19.61 -15.31 19.89
CA GLY A 149 18.78 -16.52 19.99
C GLY A 149 17.58 -16.36 20.93
N GLY A 150 16.68 -15.43 20.60
CA GLY A 150 15.35 -15.34 21.19
C GLY A 150 14.34 -15.93 20.22
N LYS A 151 13.62 -16.97 20.67
CA LYS A 151 12.44 -17.54 19.99
C LYS A 151 11.28 -16.54 20.00
N THR A 152 11.43 -15.45 19.27
CA THR A 152 10.39 -14.46 19.02
C THR A 152 10.44 -14.04 17.55
N ASP A 153 10.44 -15.04 16.67
CA ASP A 153 9.65 -14.94 15.44
C ASP A 153 8.20 -14.77 15.88
N VAL A 154 7.81 -13.54 16.25
CA VAL A 154 6.41 -13.19 16.36
C VAL A 154 5.91 -13.25 14.93
N ALA A 155 5.39 -14.41 14.54
CA ALA A 155 4.83 -14.70 13.24
C ALA A 155 4.02 -13.50 12.73
N GLY A 156 4.66 -12.69 11.89
CA GLY A 156 4.14 -12.32 10.58
C GLY A 156 2.77 -11.68 10.50
N ILE A 157 2.27 -10.95 11.50
CA ILE A 157 1.09 -10.09 11.28
C ILE A 157 1.52 -8.91 10.41
N SER A 158 1.54 -9.12 9.09
CA SER A 158 1.51 -8.06 8.09
C SER A 158 0.04 -7.70 7.88
N VAL A 159 -0.38 -6.53 8.33
CA VAL A 159 -1.71 -6.01 7.99
C VAL A 159 -1.58 -5.34 6.63
N PRO A 160 -2.18 -5.88 5.56
CA PRO A 160 -2.15 -5.20 4.27
C PRO A 160 -2.89 -3.86 4.40
N VAL A 161 -2.49 -2.89 3.60
CA VAL A 161 -3.08 -1.55 3.59
C VAL A 161 -3.57 -1.27 2.18
N ILE A 162 -4.82 -0.85 2.06
CA ILE A 162 -5.38 -0.33 0.83
C ILE A 162 -5.09 1.17 0.80
N VAL A 163 -4.45 1.61 -0.28
CA VAL A 163 -4.19 3.01 -0.59
C VAL A 163 -5.04 3.36 -1.79
N SER A 164 -5.93 4.33 -1.65
CA SER A 164 -6.86 4.66 -2.73
C SER A 164 -7.24 6.14 -2.76
N GLY A 165 -7.55 6.66 -3.95
CA GLY A 165 -8.09 8.00 -4.15
C GLY A 165 -7.23 8.88 -5.05
N PRO A 166 -7.57 10.18 -5.14
CA PRO A 166 -6.75 11.18 -5.81
C PRO A 166 -5.34 11.26 -5.21
N TRP A 167 -4.30 11.42 -6.05
CA TRP A 167 -2.92 11.39 -5.55
C TRP A 167 -2.57 12.55 -4.60
N ASP A 168 -3.31 13.66 -4.67
CA ASP A 168 -3.24 14.80 -3.76
C ASP A 168 -3.97 14.56 -2.42
N ASN A 169 -4.92 13.62 -2.37
CA ASN A 169 -5.71 13.28 -1.18
C ASN A 169 -5.95 11.77 -1.03
N LEU A 170 -4.90 11.03 -0.71
CA LEU A 170 -4.97 9.58 -0.54
C LEU A 170 -5.64 9.16 0.78
N SER A 171 -6.49 8.14 0.68
CA SER A 171 -7.02 7.37 1.80
C SER A 171 -6.13 6.15 2.05
N TYR A 172 -5.93 5.82 3.32
CA TYR A 172 -5.17 4.64 3.77
C TYR A 172 -6.07 3.86 4.72
N ARG A 173 -6.32 2.59 4.41
CA ARG A 173 -7.21 1.74 5.19
C ARG A 173 -6.59 0.37 5.40
N PRO A 174 -6.54 -0.14 6.65
CA PRO A 174 -6.18 -1.53 6.90
C PRO A 174 -7.10 -2.48 6.14
N ASP A 175 -6.54 -3.48 5.48
CA ASP A 175 -7.26 -4.59 4.88
C ASP A 175 -7.35 -5.74 5.88
N LEU A 176 -8.25 -5.60 6.84
CA LEU A 176 -8.45 -6.60 7.89
C LEU A 176 -8.95 -7.94 7.31
N ALA A 177 -9.70 -7.91 6.20
CA ALA A 177 -10.14 -9.12 5.50
C ALA A 177 -8.93 -9.86 4.90
N GLY A 178 -8.04 -9.14 4.22
CA GLY A 178 -6.80 -9.70 3.67
C GLY A 178 -5.78 -10.12 4.74
N ALA A 179 -5.84 -9.52 5.94
CA ALA A 179 -5.03 -9.96 7.08
C ALA A 179 -5.47 -11.36 7.56
N VAL A 180 -6.77 -11.65 7.62
CA VAL A 180 -7.30 -12.94 8.10
C VAL A 180 -6.98 -14.08 7.14
N GLU A 181 -6.97 -13.84 5.82
CA GLU A 181 -6.67 -14.87 4.81
C GLU A 181 -5.20 -15.35 4.84
N GLY A 182 -4.29 -14.58 5.43
CA GLY A 182 -2.85 -14.90 5.50
C GLY A 182 -2.33 -15.24 6.90
N VAL A 183 -3.20 -15.26 7.92
CA VAL A 183 -2.82 -15.47 9.31
C VAL A 183 -3.13 -16.92 9.71
N PRO A 184 -2.13 -17.69 10.19
CA PRO A 184 -2.36 -19.02 10.76
C PRO A 184 -3.41 -18.93 11.88
N ALA A 185 -4.30 -19.92 11.99
CA ALA A 185 -5.41 -19.91 12.95
C ALA A 185 -4.99 -19.53 14.38
N GLU A 186 -3.79 -19.95 14.79
CA GLU A 186 -3.17 -19.67 16.09
C GLU A 186 -2.92 -18.18 16.37
N ALA A 187 -2.64 -17.38 15.35
CA ALA A 187 -2.43 -15.93 15.48
C ALA A 187 -3.75 -15.14 15.44
N LEU A 188 -4.82 -15.71 14.84
CA LEU A 188 -6.18 -15.16 14.96
C LEU A 188 -6.71 -15.30 16.39
N ASP A 189 -6.35 -16.36 17.10
CA ASP A 189 -6.76 -16.55 18.50
C ASP A 189 -6.06 -15.55 19.44
N ARG A 190 -4.80 -15.19 19.18
CA ARG A 190 -4.09 -14.12 19.92
C ARG A 190 -4.67 -12.72 19.66
N LEU A 191 -5.19 -12.47 18.45
CA LEU A 191 -5.88 -11.21 18.15
C LEU A 191 -7.20 -11.10 18.92
N LYS A 192 -7.91 -12.21 19.17
CA LYS A 192 -9.12 -12.22 20.03
C LYS A 192 -8.78 -11.93 21.50
N GLU A 193 -7.64 -12.40 21.99
CA GLU A 193 -7.18 -12.12 23.36
C GLU A 193 -6.72 -10.66 23.56
N MET A 194 -6.27 -9.99 22.48
CA MET A 194 -5.87 -8.58 22.49
C MET A 194 -7.01 -7.58 22.33
N VAL A 195 -8.24 -8.04 22.03
CA VAL A 195 -9.45 -7.22 22.15
C VAL A 195 -9.92 -7.34 23.59
N PRO A 196 -9.63 -6.37 24.49
CA PRO A 196 -10.21 -6.40 25.82
C PRO A 196 -11.74 -6.38 25.68
N ASP A 197 -12.37 -7.23 26.47
CA ASP A 197 -13.80 -7.48 26.65
C ASP A 197 -14.64 -6.17 26.66
N VAL A 198 -14.94 -5.60 25.49
CA VAL A 198 -15.97 -4.57 25.32
C VAL A 198 -17.29 -5.30 25.14
N GLY A 199 -17.80 -5.88 26.22
CA GLY A 199 -18.97 -6.75 26.10
C GLY A 199 -19.60 -7.28 27.39
N LYS A 200 -19.23 -6.81 28.59
CA LYS A 200 -20.07 -7.02 29.77
C LYS A 200 -21.15 -5.94 29.85
N SER A 201 -22.24 -6.18 29.16
CA SER A 201 -23.55 -5.63 29.50
C SER A 201 -24.49 -6.80 29.81
N ASP A 202 -24.97 -6.82 31.05
CA ASP A 202 -25.97 -7.73 31.61
C ASP A 202 -27.13 -8.07 30.67
N GLY A 203 -27.58 -9.33 30.71
CA GLY A 203 -28.94 -9.70 30.28
C GLY A 203 -29.09 -11.10 29.67
N SER A 204 -29.42 -12.06 30.52
CA SER A 204 -30.30 -13.24 30.31
C SER A 204 -30.28 -14.04 28.99
N SER A 205 -29.93 -15.33 29.16
CA SER A 205 -30.55 -16.54 28.57
C SER A 205 -31.20 -16.46 27.17
N ASP A 206 -30.69 -17.23 26.21
CA ASP A 206 -31.37 -18.45 25.74
C ASP A 206 -30.45 -19.31 24.85
N SER A 207 -30.64 -20.61 25.00
CA SER A 207 -30.04 -21.72 24.28
C SER A 207 -30.46 -21.79 22.80
N GLY A 208 -29.51 -22.08 21.90
CA GLY A 208 -29.83 -22.37 20.51
C GLY A 208 -28.61 -22.66 19.64
N LYS A 209 -28.27 -23.95 19.47
CA LYS A 209 -27.30 -24.44 18.49
C LYS A 209 -27.71 -24.01 17.07
N SER A 210 -26.83 -23.30 16.35
CA SER A 210 -26.65 -23.47 14.90
C SER A 210 -25.32 -22.86 14.45
N GLY A 211 -24.55 -23.63 13.69
CA GLY A 211 -23.21 -23.26 13.24
C GLY A 211 -23.21 -22.00 12.40
N SER A 212 -22.50 -20.97 12.86
CA SER A 212 -22.05 -19.87 12.04
C SER A 212 -20.53 -19.76 12.21
N SER A 213 -19.83 -19.67 11.08
CA SER A 213 -18.38 -19.54 11.06
C SER A 213 -17.97 -18.25 11.79
N PRO A 214 -16.83 -18.24 12.52
CA PRO A 214 -16.32 -17.05 13.19
C PRO A 214 -16.21 -15.80 12.30
N ALA A 215 -16.07 -16.00 10.98
CA ALA A 215 -16.05 -14.93 9.98
C ALA A 215 -17.41 -14.20 9.84
N ASP A 216 -18.53 -14.90 10.04
CA ASP A 216 -19.88 -14.33 9.92
C ASP A 216 -20.26 -13.50 11.15
N THR A 217 -19.77 -13.90 12.33
CA THR A 217 -19.98 -13.17 13.58
C THR A 217 -19.24 -11.83 13.57
N LEU A 218 -18.02 -11.80 13.01
CA LEU A 218 -17.24 -10.56 12.87
C LEU A 218 -17.85 -9.60 11.84
N LYS A 219 -18.38 -10.10 10.72
CA LYS A 219 -19.09 -9.26 9.73
C LYS A 219 -20.31 -8.55 10.31
N LYS A 220 -21.05 -9.20 11.24
CA LYS A 220 -22.23 -8.60 11.88
C LYS A 220 -21.88 -7.56 12.94
N LEU A 221 -20.78 -7.73 13.66
CA LEU A 221 -20.33 -6.81 14.72
C LEU A 221 -19.78 -5.48 14.18
N PHE A 222 -19.17 -5.49 12.99
CA PHE A 222 -18.50 -4.31 12.41
C PHE A 222 -19.19 -3.76 11.15
N GLY A 223 -20.39 -4.24 10.83
CA GLY A 223 -21.12 -3.94 9.60
C GLY A 223 -22.26 -2.91 9.72
N ARG A 224 -22.23 -1.99 10.69
CA ARG A 224 -23.17 -0.85 10.76
C ARG A 224 -22.45 0.47 10.58
#